data_AF-A0A7D5ZLG8-F1
#
_entry.id   AF-A0A7D5ZLG8-F1
#
_cell.length_a   1.000
_cell.length_b   1.000
_cell.length_c   1.000
_cell.angle_alpha   90.00
_cell.angle_beta   90.00
_cell.angle_gamma   90.00
#
_symmetry.space_group_name_H-M   'P 1'
#
loop_
_entity.id
_entity.type
_entity.pdbx_description
1 polymer ?
#
loop_
_entity_poly.entity_id
_entity_poly.type
_entity_poly.pdbx_seq_one_letter_code
_entity_poly.pdbx_strand_id
1 'polypeptide(L)'
;MITTDNTRHSGLRLAAGVLTGILALYITLVAFGNITDFGTNQQFVRHVLAMDSTFKDHDLMWRAITSSALQDTAYVLIIAWETVAALVLIWGTYLWAARRDDAFARRISTYGLLMLLLLFGAGFIAIGGEWFAMWQAKAWNGEDSATRVFLLSGVALIVNHLPTGKESPTT
;
A
#
# COMPACT_ATOMS: atom_id res chain seq x y z
N MET A 1 -8.23 -36.41 21.20
CA MET A 1 -7.26 -35.33 20.94
C MET A 1 -7.53 -34.77 19.54
N ILE A 2 -8.51 -33.87 19.37
CA ILE A 2 -9.01 -33.38 18.05
C ILE A 2 -9.21 -31.82 18.03
N THR A 3 -8.91 -31.10 19.11
CA THR A 3 -9.37 -29.70 19.27
C THR A 3 -8.40 -28.62 18.76
N THR A 4 -7.18 -28.97 18.35
CA THR A 4 -6.13 -27.98 18.03
C THR A 4 -6.11 -27.50 16.57
N ASP A 5 -6.72 -28.24 15.65
CA ASP A 5 -6.64 -27.97 14.20
C ASP A 5 -7.64 -26.87 13.77
N ASN A 6 -8.89 -26.99 14.23
CA ASN A 6 -9.94 -25.99 13.96
C ASN A 6 -9.65 -24.61 14.56
N THR A 7 -8.97 -24.56 15.71
CA THR A 7 -8.63 -23.29 16.38
C THR A 7 -7.52 -22.55 15.66
N ARG A 8 -6.52 -23.25 15.11
CA ARG A 8 -5.45 -22.67 14.28
C ARG A 8 -5.98 -22.12 12.96
N HIS A 9 -6.84 -22.87 12.27
CA HIS A 9 -7.51 -22.42 11.04
C HIS A 9 -8.34 -21.16 11.26
N SER A 10 -9.15 -21.13 12.33
CA SER A 10 -9.97 -19.96 12.69
C SER A 10 -9.12 -18.73 13.04
N GLY A 11 -8.01 -18.92 13.76
CA GLY A 11 -7.09 -17.85 14.15
C GLY A 11 -6.40 -17.17 12.97
N LEU A 12 -5.88 -17.95 12.01
CA LEU A 12 -5.21 -17.40 10.82
C LEU A 12 -6.19 -16.63 9.92
N ARG A 13 -7.40 -17.16 9.74
CA ARG A 13 -8.47 -16.46 8.98
C ARG A 13 -8.83 -15.13 9.63
N LEU A 14 -8.98 -15.11 10.96
CA LEU A 14 -9.25 -13.88 11.70
C LEU A 14 -8.09 -12.88 11.54
N ALA A 15 -6.85 -13.32 11.69
CA ALA A 15 -5.68 -12.47 11.53
C ALA A 15 -5.58 -11.88 10.12
N ALA A 16 -5.79 -12.68 9.08
CA ALA A 16 -5.80 -12.24 7.68
C ALA A 16 -6.91 -11.21 7.43
N GLY A 17 -8.12 -11.47 7.92
CA GLY A 17 -9.25 -10.55 7.81
C GLY A 17 -9.03 -9.22 8.53
N VAL A 18 -8.52 -9.26 9.76
CA VAL A 18 -8.23 -8.06 10.57
C VAL A 18 -7.12 -7.23 9.93
N LEU A 19 -6.00 -7.84 9.54
CA LEU A 19 -4.90 -7.12 8.89
C LEU A 19 -5.32 -6.50 7.55
N THR A 20 -6.09 -7.25 6.75
CA THR A 20 -6.68 -6.71 5.50
C THR A 20 -7.59 -5.52 5.82
N GLY A 21 -8.45 -5.62 6.85
CA GLY A 21 -9.37 -4.56 7.27
C GLY A 21 -8.68 -3.31 7.79
N ILE A 22 -7.59 -3.45 8.56
CA ILE A 22 -6.78 -2.31 9.01
C ILE A 22 -6.19 -1.58 7.81
N LEU A 23 -5.62 -2.30 6.85
CA LEU A 23 -5.05 -1.69 5.64
C LEU A 23 -6.12 -1.11 4.72
N ALA A 24 -7.30 -1.72 4.64
CA ALA A 24 -8.46 -1.18 3.94
C ALA A 24 -8.88 0.17 4.52
N LEU A 25 -9.04 0.25 5.85
CA LEU A 25 -9.36 1.50 6.54
C LEU A 25 -8.27 2.55 6.33
N TYR A 26 -7.01 2.17 6.51
CA TYR A 26 -5.87 3.06 6.32
C TYR A 26 -5.86 3.69 4.93
N ILE A 27 -5.90 2.87 3.87
CA ILE A 27 -5.81 3.40 2.50
C ILE A 27 -7.08 4.18 2.11
N THR A 28 -8.24 3.83 2.68
CA THR A 28 -9.46 4.62 2.50
C THR A 28 -9.30 6.03 3.07
N LEU A 29 -8.72 6.14 4.27
CA LEU A 29 -8.45 7.45 4.89
C LEU A 29 -7.38 8.25 4.13
N VAL A 30 -6.36 7.57 3.58
CA VAL A 30 -5.37 8.20 2.70
C VAL A 30 -6.02 8.74 1.43
N ALA A 31 -6.78 7.90 0.71
CA ALA A 31 -7.49 8.31 -0.51
C ALA A 31 -8.46 9.46 -0.22
N PHE A 32 -9.22 9.35 0.88
CA PHE A 32 -10.14 10.40 1.31
C PHE A 32 -9.40 11.71 1.58
N GLY A 33 -8.31 11.67 2.37
CA GLY A 33 -7.48 12.83 2.66
C GLY A 33 -6.92 13.49 1.40
N ASN A 34 -6.41 12.70 0.45
CA ASN A 34 -5.92 13.20 -0.83
C ASN A 34 -7.02 13.80 -1.72
N ILE A 35 -8.25 13.30 -1.64
CA ILE A 35 -9.38 13.88 -2.37
C ILE A 35 -9.87 15.19 -1.72
N THR A 36 -9.99 15.22 -0.39
CA THR A 36 -10.58 16.37 0.32
C THR A 36 -9.60 17.51 0.56
N ASP A 37 -8.32 17.19 0.79
CA ASP A 37 -7.22 18.16 0.94
C ASP A 37 -6.29 18.06 -0.28
N PHE A 38 -6.89 18.24 -1.46
CA PHE A 38 -6.22 18.05 -2.74
C PHE A 38 -5.03 19.00 -2.92
N GLY A 39 -5.19 20.28 -2.59
CA GLY A 39 -4.16 21.31 -2.85
C GLY A 39 -2.87 21.12 -2.04
N THR A 40 -2.97 20.66 -0.79
CA THR A 40 -1.81 20.43 0.07
C THR A 40 -1.01 19.21 -0.40
N ASN A 41 -1.70 18.11 -0.68
CA ASN A 41 -1.08 16.86 -1.12
C ASN A 41 -0.60 16.91 -2.58
N GLN A 42 -1.25 17.71 -3.43
CA GLN A 42 -0.75 18.03 -4.76
C GLN A 42 0.61 18.73 -4.68
N GLN A 43 0.76 19.71 -3.78
CA GLN A 43 2.04 20.40 -3.59
C GLN A 43 3.14 19.44 -3.13
N PHE A 44 2.82 18.46 -2.28
CA PHE A 44 3.76 17.40 -1.92
C PHE A 44 4.32 16.70 -3.16
N VAL A 45 3.46 16.20 -4.05
CA VAL A 45 3.91 15.52 -5.28
C VAL A 45 4.69 16.45 -6.20
N ARG A 46 4.25 17.71 -6.35
CA ARG A 46 4.96 18.70 -7.16
C ARG A 46 6.38 18.95 -6.65
N HIS A 47 6.56 19.14 -5.34
CA HIS A 47 7.87 19.40 -4.75
C HIS A 47 8.80 18.19 -4.81
N VAL A 48 8.27 16.98 -4.63
CA VAL A 48 9.05 15.74 -4.81
C VAL A 48 9.55 15.62 -6.26
N LEU A 49 8.65 15.76 -7.23
CA LEU A 49 9.01 15.61 -8.65
C LEU A 49 9.89 16.76 -9.16
N ALA A 50 9.70 17.98 -8.65
CA ALA A 50 10.53 19.12 -8.99
C ALA A 50 11.92 19.06 -8.34
N MET A 51 12.09 18.25 -7.27
CA MET A 51 13.32 18.14 -6.49
C MET A 51 13.85 19.51 -5.97
N ASP A 52 12.96 20.50 -5.83
CA ASP A 52 13.31 21.90 -5.57
C ASP A 52 13.65 22.21 -4.11
N SER A 53 13.42 21.24 -3.22
CA SER A 53 13.70 21.27 -1.79
C SER A 53 14.80 20.27 -1.38
N THR A 54 15.47 19.66 -2.36
CA THR A 54 16.65 18.79 -2.17
C THR A 54 17.95 19.62 -2.09
N PHE A 55 19.12 18.97 -2.01
CA PHE A 55 20.41 19.66 -2.00
C PHE A 55 20.78 20.33 -3.33
N LYS A 56 19.96 20.17 -4.39
CA LYS A 56 20.15 20.76 -5.72
C LYS A 56 21.53 20.49 -6.34
N ASP A 57 22.05 19.29 -6.11
CA ASP A 57 23.27 18.82 -6.75
C ASP A 57 23.07 18.77 -8.27
N HIS A 58 23.98 19.40 -9.02
CA HIS A 58 23.94 19.47 -10.48
C HIS A 58 23.86 18.08 -11.13
N ASP A 59 24.47 17.07 -10.52
CA ASP A 59 24.53 15.71 -11.07
C ASP A 59 23.21 14.93 -10.91
N LEU A 60 22.31 15.40 -10.04
CA LEU A 60 21.00 14.79 -9.75
C LEU A 60 19.85 15.52 -10.45
N MET A 61 20.02 16.81 -10.71
CA MET A 61 18.90 17.68 -11.10
C MET A 61 18.34 17.42 -12.50
N TRP A 62 19.04 16.67 -13.34
CA TRP A 62 18.53 16.26 -14.66
C TRP A 62 17.28 15.36 -14.57
N ARG A 63 17.01 14.76 -13.41
CA ARG A 63 15.85 13.89 -13.16
C ARG A 63 14.56 14.69 -12.87
N ALA A 64 14.69 15.96 -12.52
CA ALA A 64 13.57 16.77 -12.07
C ALA A 64 12.52 16.97 -13.18
N ILE A 65 11.26 16.90 -12.79
CA ILE A 65 10.12 17.18 -13.66
C ILE A 65 9.53 18.51 -13.21
N THR A 66 9.61 19.53 -14.07
CA THR A 66 9.11 20.89 -13.78
C THR A 66 7.77 21.21 -14.44
N SER A 67 7.26 20.31 -15.29
CA SER A 67 5.94 20.47 -15.91
C SER A 67 4.83 20.19 -14.90
N SER A 68 4.09 21.24 -14.53
CA SER A 68 2.94 21.13 -13.62
C SER A 68 1.88 20.15 -14.11
N ALA A 69 1.65 20.07 -15.43
CA ALA A 69 0.70 19.12 -16.00
C ALA A 69 1.10 17.66 -15.75
N LEU A 70 2.40 17.33 -15.86
CA LEU A 70 2.90 15.98 -15.57
C LEU A 70 2.82 15.67 -14.08
N GLN A 71 3.17 16.63 -13.23
CA GLN A 71 3.08 16.47 -11.78
C GLN A 71 1.64 16.25 -11.31
N ASP A 72 0.70 17.03 -11.85
CA ASP A 72 -0.72 16.93 -11.53
C ASP A 72 -1.32 15.62 -12.03
N THR A 73 -0.91 15.17 -13.22
CA THR A 73 -1.29 13.86 -13.76
C THR A 73 -0.82 12.74 -12.85
N ALA A 74 0.45 12.79 -12.40
CA ALA A 74 1.00 11.80 -11.47
C ALA A 74 0.21 11.77 -10.15
N TYR A 75 -0.14 12.95 -9.60
CA TYR A 75 -0.93 13.03 -8.39
C TYR A 75 -2.34 12.44 -8.54
N VAL A 76 -3.04 12.75 -9.63
CA VAL A 76 -4.37 12.16 -9.91
C VAL A 76 -4.29 10.64 -10.07
N LEU A 77 -3.24 10.12 -10.72
CA LEU A 77 -3.02 8.67 -10.84
C LEU A 77 -2.77 8.00 -9.48
N ILE A 78 -2.06 8.65 -8.55
CA ILE A 78 -1.88 8.17 -7.18
C ILE A 78 -3.24 8.04 -6.49
N ILE A 79 -4.08 9.08 -6.52
CA ILE A 79 -5.41 9.05 -5.89
C ILE A 79 -6.29 7.94 -6.49
N ALA A 80 -6.27 7.80 -7.81
CA ALA A 80 -7.03 6.75 -8.49
C ALA A 80 -6.57 5.37 -8.02
N TRP A 81 -5.26 5.15 -7.91
CA TRP A 81 -4.68 3.91 -7.41
C TRP A 81 -5.06 3.61 -5.96
N GLU A 82 -4.95 4.61 -5.07
CA GLU A 82 -5.34 4.50 -3.66
C GLU A 82 -6.82 4.16 -3.51
N THR A 83 -7.67 4.81 -4.30
CA THR A 83 -9.12 4.58 -4.28
C THR A 83 -9.46 3.16 -4.73
N VAL A 84 -8.83 2.66 -5.81
CA VAL A 84 -9.05 1.29 -6.27
C VAL A 84 -8.51 0.28 -5.24
N ALA A 85 -7.32 0.53 -4.67
CA ALA A 85 -6.75 -0.31 -3.62
C ALA A 85 -7.68 -0.39 -2.40
N ALA A 86 -8.26 0.74 -1.99
CA ALA A 86 -9.25 0.81 -0.91
C ALA A 86 -10.45 -0.08 -1.18
N LEU A 87 -11.08 0.05 -2.36
CA LEU A 87 -12.24 -0.75 -2.74
C LEU A 87 -11.92 -2.26 -2.77
N VAL A 88 -10.76 -2.63 -3.33
CA VAL A 88 -10.32 -4.03 -3.39
C VAL A 88 -10.09 -4.59 -1.99
N LEU A 89 -9.43 -3.84 -1.10
CA LEU A 89 -9.18 -4.29 0.27
C LEU A 89 -10.46 -4.34 1.11
N ILE A 90 -11.36 -3.37 0.97
CA ILE A 90 -12.69 -3.40 1.62
C ILE A 90 -13.45 -4.66 1.20
N TRP A 91 -13.42 -4.99 -0.10
CA TRP A 91 -14.05 -6.21 -0.60
C TRP A 91 -13.38 -7.47 -0.03
N GLY A 92 -12.04 -7.51 0.01
CA GLY A 92 -11.30 -8.59 0.65
C GLY A 92 -11.68 -8.77 2.13
N THR A 93 -11.77 -7.68 2.89
CA THR A 93 -12.20 -7.68 4.28
C THR A 93 -13.63 -8.22 4.45
N TYR A 94 -14.56 -7.77 3.59
CA TYR A 94 -15.92 -8.28 3.59
C TYR A 94 -15.94 -9.81 3.33
N LEU A 95 -15.17 -10.30 2.36
CA LEU A 95 -15.10 -11.73 2.05
C LEU A 95 -14.57 -12.56 3.22
N TRP A 96 -13.53 -12.07 3.92
CA TRP A 96 -13.03 -12.69 5.14
C TRP A 96 -14.10 -12.73 6.25
N ALA A 97 -14.86 -11.65 6.41
CA ALA A 97 -15.94 -11.57 7.41
C ALA A 97 -17.15 -12.47 7.06
N ALA A 98 -17.48 -12.59 5.78
CA ALA A 98 -18.58 -13.42 5.29
C ALA A 98 -18.31 -14.93 5.41
N ARG A 99 -17.03 -15.33 5.52
CA ARG A 99 -16.58 -16.73 5.73
C ARG A 99 -17.10 -17.72 4.69
N ARG A 100 -17.34 -17.27 3.45
CA ARG A 100 -17.90 -18.10 2.37
C ARG A 100 -16.84 -18.86 1.58
N ASP A 101 -15.79 -18.16 1.15
CA ASP A 101 -14.72 -18.71 0.32
C ASP A 101 -13.37 -18.05 0.69
N ASP A 102 -12.51 -18.80 1.39
CA ASP A 102 -11.20 -18.31 1.83
C ASP A 102 -10.22 -18.13 0.69
N ALA A 103 -10.30 -18.97 -0.36
CA ALA A 103 -9.40 -18.86 -1.50
C ALA A 103 -9.69 -17.57 -2.26
N PHE A 104 -10.98 -17.25 -2.44
CA PHE A 104 -11.38 -16.00 -3.05
C PHE A 104 -11.05 -14.78 -2.19
N ALA A 105 -11.34 -14.83 -0.88
CA ALA A 105 -10.96 -13.76 0.05
C ALA A 105 -9.45 -13.48 0.01
N ARG A 106 -8.62 -14.53 0.09
CA ARG A 106 -7.17 -14.44 -0.01
C ARG A 106 -6.70 -13.84 -1.32
N ARG A 107 -7.30 -14.24 -2.46
CA ARG A 107 -6.94 -13.72 -3.77
C ARG A 107 -7.23 -12.22 -3.88
N ILE A 108 -8.41 -11.78 -3.45
CA ILE A 108 -8.80 -10.37 -3.47
C ILE A 108 -7.91 -9.54 -2.53
N SER A 109 -7.71 -10.00 -1.29
CA SER A 109 -6.78 -9.37 -0.35
C SER A 109 -5.37 -9.26 -0.95
N THR A 110 -4.88 -10.31 -1.60
CA THR A 110 -3.55 -10.31 -2.25
C THR A 110 -3.42 -9.21 -3.28
N TYR A 111 -4.42 -9.01 -4.15
CA TYR A 111 -4.36 -7.92 -5.14
C TYR A 111 -4.29 -6.56 -4.46
N GLY A 112 -5.14 -6.29 -3.46
CA GLY A 112 -5.13 -5.02 -2.73
C GLY A 112 -3.81 -4.78 -1.98
N LEU A 113 -3.25 -5.82 -1.36
CA LEU A 113 -1.96 -5.73 -0.65
C LEU A 113 -0.80 -5.49 -1.61
N LEU A 114 -0.79 -6.14 -2.77
CA LEU A 114 0.21 -5.88 -3.82
C LEU A 114 0.09 -4.46 -4.37
N MET A 115 -1.12 -3.92 -4.49
CA MET A 115 -1.31 -2.52 -4.87
C MET A 115 -0.67 -1.55 -3.87
N LEU A 116 -0.79 -1.81 -2.56
CA LEU A 116 -0.10 -1.02 -1.53
C LEU A 116 1.42 -1.18 -1.62
N LEU A 117 1.92 -2.40 -1.79
CA LEU A 117 3.36 -2.65 -1.93
C LEU A 117 3.95 -1.95 -3.17
N LEU A 118 3.21 -1.92 -4.28
CA LEU A 118 3.62 -1.20 -5.48
C LEU A 118 3.60 0.32 -5.27
N LEU A 119 2.54 0.86 -4.69
CA LEU A 119 2.44 2.30 -4.46
C LEU A 119 3.52 2.78 -3.48
N PHE A 120 3.57 2.21 -2.29
CA PHE A 120 4.46 2.69 -1.24
C PHE A 120 5.90 2.20 -1.43
N GLY A 121 6.11 0.97 -1.91
CA GLY A 121 7.45 0.44 -2.17
C GLY A 121 8.06 0.98 -3.45
N ALA A 122 7.43 0.74 -4.60
CA ALA A 122 7.98 1.19 -5.87
C ALA A 122 7.78 2.70 -6.10
N GLY A 123 6.58 3.21 -5.82
CA GLY A 123 6.26 4.62 -6.03
C GLY A 123 6.97 5.55 -5.04
N PHE A 124 6.76 5.37 -3.74
CA PHE A 124 7.29 6.32 -2.74
C PHE A 124 8.73 6.04 -2.31
N ILE A 125 9.12 4.79 -2.03
CA ILE A 125 10.48 4.48 -1.58
C ILE A 125 11.46 4.51 -2.75
N ALA A 126 11.24 3.70 -3.80
CA ALA A 126 12.19 3.61 -4.90
C ALA A 126 12.16 4.83 -5.83
N ILE A 127 10.99 5.23 -6.34
CA ILE A 127 10.91 6.38 -7.25
C ILE A 127 11.00 7.70 -6.48
N GLY A 128 10.13 7.93 -5.48
CA GLY A 128 10.17 9.15 -4.68
C GLY A 128 11.49 9.31 -3.91
N GLY A 129 11.82 8.33 -3.06
CA GLY A 129 13.02 8.31 -2.23
C GLY A 129 14.30 8.33 -3.06
N GLU A 130 14.58 7.27 -3.82
CA GLU A 130 15.89 7.10 -4.46
C GLU A 130 16.04 7.86 -5.78
N TRP A 131 15.04 7.81 -6.67
CA TRP A 131 15.16 8.50 -7.96
C TRP A 131 15.09 10.02 -7.81
N PHE A 132 14.11 10.53 -7.05
CA PHE A 132 13.89 11.96 -6.81
C PHE A 132 14.54 12.50 -5.53
N ALA A 133 15.33 11.69 -4.80
CA ALA A 133 16.00 12.12 -3.57
C ALA A 133 15.05 12.73 -2.52
N MET A 134 13.80 12.26 -2.45
CA MET A 134 12.78 12.77 -1.51
C MET A 134 13.26 12.72 -0.06
N TRP A 135 14.14 11.78 0.28
CA TRP A 135 14.74 11.64 1.60
C TRP A 135 15.54 12.88 2.05
N GLN A 136 16.02 13.70 1.11
CA GLN A 136 16.73 14.96 1.40
C GLN A 136 15.79 16.10 1.80
N ALA A 137 14.51 16.05 1.39
CA ALA A 137 13.57 17.13 1.61
C ALA A 137 13.05 17.12 3.06
N LYS A 138 13.17 18.24 3.78
CA LYS A 138 12.71 18.29 5.18
C LYS A 138 11.19 18.34 5.32
N ALA A 139 10.51 19.09 4.44
CA ALA A 139 9.07 19.31 4.50
C ALA A 139 8.26 18.34 3.62
N TRP A 140 8.90 17.80 2.58
CA TRP A 140 8.25 17.01 1.53
C TRP A 140 8.81 15.60 1.46
N ASN A 141 8.91 14.94 2.62
CA ASN A 141 9.42 13.59 2.75
C ASN A 141 8.35 12.65 3.32
N GLY A 142 8.02 11.62 2.56
CA GLY A 142 7.04 10.58 2.92
C GLY A 142 7.64 9.20 3.15
N GLU A 143 8.97 9.04 3.18
CA GLU A 143 9.65 7.74 3.15
C GLU A 143 9.39 6.92 4.43
N ASP A 144 9.43 7.54 5.60
CA ASP A 144 9.10 6.88 6.87
C ASP A 144 7.67 6.34 6.87
N SER A 145 6.73 7.13 6.36
CA SER A 145 5.33 6.74 6.25
C SER A 145 5.16 5.61 5.24
N ALA A 146 5.79 5.72 4.07
CA ALA A 146 5.75 4.70 3.03
C ALA A 146 6.34 3.37 3.51
N THR A 147 7.46 3.41 4.23
CA THR A 147 8.12 2.22 4.81
C THR A 147 7.20 1.51 5.79
N ARG A 148 6.49 2.24 6.66
CA ARG A 148 5.52 1.62 7.58
C ARG A 148 4.41 0.89 6.84
N VAL A 149 3.82 1.51 5.81
CA VAL A 149 2.73 0.88 5.04
C VAL A 149 3.22 -0.30 4.22
N PHE A 150 4.41 -0.18 3.62
CA PHE A 150 5.06 -1.28 2.91
C PHE A 150 5.26 -2.49 3.82
N LEU A 151 5.82 -2.28 5.02
CA LEU A 151 6.05 -3.36 5.99
C LEU A 151 4.74 -3.99 6.48
N LEU A 152 3.74 -3.17 6.86
CA LEU A 152 2.44 -3.67 7.30
C LEU A 152 1.73 -4.47 6.20
N SER A 153 1.82 -4.00 4.95
CA SER A 153 1.26 -4.70 3.78
C SER A 153 1.99 -6.02 3.52
N GLY A 154 3.31 -6.04 3.68
CA GLY A 154 4.12 -7.26 3.56
C GLY A 154 3.77 -8.29 4.63
N VAL A 155 3.64 -7.86 5.89
CA VAL A 155 3.19 -8.73 6.99
C VAL A 155 1.79 -9.28 6.71
N ALA A 156 0.85 -8.43 6.31
CA ALA A 156 -0.50 -8.85 5.96
C ALA A 156 -0.51 -9.84 4.79
N LEU A 157 0.36 -9.67 3.80
CA LEU A 157 0.49 -10.58 2.66
C LEU A 157 1.01 -11.94 3.12
N ILE A 158 2.06 -11.97 3.93
CA ILE A 158 2.59 -13.21 4.51
C ILE A 158 1.50 -13.94 5.30
N VAL A 159 0.80 -13.24 6.20
CA VAL A 159 -0.28 -13.82 7.01
C VAL A 159 -1.43 -14.35 6.14
N ASN A 160 -1.80 -13.61 5.08
CA ASN A 160 -2.80 -14.06 4.10
C ASN A 160 -2.37 -15.36 3.41
N HIS A 161 -1.08 -15.65 3.29
CA HIS A 161 -0.55 -16.83 2.59
C HIS A 161 -0.06 -17.96 3.49
N LEU A 162 -0.12 -17.81 4.81
CA LEU A 162 0.29 -18.89 5.71
C LEU A 162 -0.58 -20.16 5.50
N PRO A 163 0.04 -21.35 5.51
CA PRO A 163 -0.67 -22.60 5.34
C PRO A 163 -1.54 -22.87 6.57
N THR A 164 -2.81 -23.13 6.29
CA THR A 164 -3.76 -23.62 7.28
C THR A 164 -3.78 -25.15 7.16
N GLY A 165 -3.18 -25.85 8.13
CA GLY A 165 -2.76 -27.26 8.01
C GLY A 165 -3.72 -28.23 7.31
N LYS A 166 -3.27 -28.77 6.17
CA LYS A 166 -2.96 -30.18 5.86
C LYS A 166 -2.72 -30.28 4.35
N GLU A 167 -1.46 -30.25 3.93
CA GLU A 167 -1.09 -30.94 2.69
C GLU A 167 -1.05 -32.43 3.05
N SER A 168 -2.09 -33.17 2.66
CA SER A 168 -1.98 -34.63 2.59
C SER A 168 -0.95 -34.95 1.50
N PRO A 169 0.04 -35.82 1.76
CA PRO A 169 0.93 -36.28 0.69
C PRO A 169 0.08 -36.99 -0.36
N THR A 170 0.12 -36.52 -1.60
CA THR A 170 -0.37 -37.28 -2.75
C THR A 170 0.44 -38.57 -2.83
N THR A 171 -0.23 -39.70 -2.56
CA THR A 171 0.24 -41.04 -2.94
C THR A 171 0.25 -41.20 -4.44
#